data_AF-A0A7Y3P6V6-F1
#
_entry.id   AF-A0A7Y3P6V6-F1
#
_cell.length_a   1.000
_cell.length_b   1.000
_cell.length_c   1.000
_cell.angle_alpha   90.00
_cell.angle_beta   90.00
_cell.angle_gamma   90.00
#
_symmetry.space_group_name_H-M   'P 1'
#
loop_
_entity.id
_entity.type
_entity.pdbx_description
1 polymer ?
#
loop_
_entity_poly.entity_id
_entity_poly.type
_entity_poly.pdbx_seq_one_letter_code
_entity_poly.pdbx_strand_id
1 'polypeptide(L)'
;MDERRILSSTRQSAAEITRMNFSTLRKGGVDPNEVRLHLEAVAREMGHLENRIRELQEQLSEAHRRAANPTFDEATLASALGAQSAAILRSAHEEAGRVTAEAQERSAQVFAESQQRSAEHLIEAQERATALITETENTASQIEHDARLAAERLIDSAKLNGEALIDRAREQGRAIVEQSNEARRNVLNDLAIKRKALHLQIEQLRAARDSLSAAVSTLRDQIELALSDIGASDEVARNAALEALRLRPATPEPTEEELLAGTPLREIAPPPHHVEAPSEETQEPKGRVRRSAKPEETPAHEGPIDDDGSGTDVVNEIFARLRKATLEERGATAHTPKKAPPVVLDKPATPLDELFKRRDDALDESLAVLTRKVKRALQDDQNIMLERLRDVKAMITTELEDEHEQRARYAEAALDALADAAAAGVQFATDESGAVGVPVSRGAISDCAADLAVTIALALRKRILSDGGGDGPDRVNAAYREWRGARVERLCTDAARRAFHIGVLAASSGQPIRFFAAPNDAPCDACALDAASGVRPAGQSFPSGSPYPPLHAGCACTIIPV
;
A
#
# COMPACT_ATOMS: atom_id res chain seq x y z
N MET A 1 70.09 85.93 -17.86
CA MET A 1 69.98 87.29 -17.33
C MET A 1 71.22 88.06 -17.80
N ASP A 2 70.99 89.16 -18.50
CA ASP A 2 71.86 90.34 -18.67
C ASP A 2 73.33 90.20 -19.12
N GLU A 3 73.54 89.80 -20.38
CA GLU A 3 74.72 90.25 -21.16
C GLU A 3 74.43 91.55 -21.96
N ARG A 4 73.40 92.31 -21.54
CA ARG A 4 73.18 93.70 -21.95
C ARG A 4 73.72 94.65 -20.90
N ARG A 5 75.02 94.62 -20.65
CA ARG A 5 75.72 95.80 -20.11
C ARG A 5 76.70 96.29 -21.17
N ILE A 6 76.12 97.10 -22.03
CA ILE A 6 76.77 98.14 -22.81
C ILE A 6 77.83 98.79 -21.92
N LEU A 7 79.09 98.39 -22.08
CA LEU A 7 80.21 99.10 -21.47
C LEU A 7 80.44 100.34 -22.33
N SER A 8 79.73 101.40 -21.95
CA SER A 8 79.99 102.83 -22.14
C SER A 8 80.77 103.24 -23.40
N SER A 9 80.09 103.99 -24.28
CA SER A 9 80.58 104.66 -25.50
C SER A 9 81.67 105.74 -25.28
N THR A 10 82.42 105.64 -24.19
CA THR A 10 83.46 106.58 -23.75
C THR A 10 84.78 105.87 -23.40
N ARG A 11 84.92 104.58 -23.71
CA ARG A 11 86.22 103.91 -23.64
C ARG A 11 87.01 104.24 -24.90
N GLN A 12 87.95 105.18 -24.78
CA GLN A 12 88.94 105.41 -25.82
C GLN A 12 89.92 104.25 -25.80
N SER A 13 90.09 103.58 -26.94
CA SER A 13 91.10 102.53 -27.05
C SER A 13 92.50 103.12 -26.94
N ALA A 14 93.48 102.29 -26.55
CA ALA A 14 94.90 102.70 -26.58
C ALA A 14 95.30 103.36 -27.91
N ALA A 15 94.80 102.83 -29.03
CA ALA A 15 95.06 103.35 -30.37
C ALA A 15 94.35 104.68 -30.67
N GLU A 16 93.19 104.95 -30.05
CA GLU A 16 92.47 106.23 -30.18
C GLU A 16 93.15 107.33 -29.36
N ILE A 17 93.66 107.01 -28.16
CA ILE A 17 94.38 107.96 -27.29
C ILE A 17 95.65 108.48 -27.98
N THR A 18 96.38 107.61 -28.70
CA THR A 18 97.58 108.02 -29.45
C THR A 18 97.26 108.92 -30.65
N ARG A 19 96.04 108.86 -31.19
CA ARG A 19 95.61 109.60 -32.39
C ARG A 19 94.84 110.87 -32.08
N MET A 20 94.65 111.22 -30.80
CA MET A 20 93.92 112.43 -30.42
C MET A 20 94.70 113.70 -30.76
N ASN A 21 94.02 114.63 -31.43
CA ASN A 21 94.56 115.94 -31.78
C ASN A 21 93.86 117.02 -30.95
N PHE A 22 94.64 117.95 -30.40
CA PHE A 22 94.14 119.08 -29.61
C PHE A 22 94.42 120.40 -30.32
N SER A 23 93.50 121.37 -30.22
CA SER A 23 93.69 122.73 -30.76
C SER A 23 94.70 123.51 -29.91
N THR A 24 95.64 124.23 -30.54
CA THR A 24 96.67 125.02 -29.85
C THR A 24 96.20 126.44 -29.54
N LEU A 25 96.40 126.92 -28.31
CA LEU A 25 96.06 128.28 -27.87
C LEU A 25 97.32 129.15 -27.75
N ARG A 26 97.28 130.41 -28.22
CA ARG A 26 98.46 131.29 -28.37
C ARG A 26 99.09 131.83 -27.07
N LYS A 27 98.46 131.69 -25.89
CA LYS A 27 99.03 132.10 -24.58
C LYS A 27 98.50 131.20 -23.45
N GLY A 28 99.41 130.54 -22.73
CA GLY A 28 99.12 129.74 -21.51
C GLY A 28 98.84 128.24 -21.69
N GLY A 29 99.10 127.66 -22.86
CA GLY A 29 98.91 126.22 -23.12
C GLY A 29 100.09 125.34 -22.69
N VAL A 30 99.82 124.07 -22.42
CA VAL A 30 100.82 123.02 -22.11
C VAL A 30 101.64 122.68 -23.36
N ASP A 31 102.93 122.33 -23.21
CA ASP A 31 103.81 121.96 -24.33
C ASP A 31 103.24 120.75 -25.10
N PRO A 32 102.98 120.87 -26.42
CA PRO A 32 102.51 119.76 -27.25
C PRO A 32 103.38 118.50 -27.18
N ASN A 33 104.70 118.63 -26.98
CA ASN A 33 105.59 117.47 -26.89
C ASN A 33 105.42 116.69 -25.59
N GLU A 34 105.27 117.38 -24.46
CA GLU A 34 105.00 116.75 -23.16
C GLU A 34 103.65 116.06 -23.14
N VAL A 35 102.62 116.69 -23.72
CA VAL A 35 101.28 116.09 -23.88
C VAL A 35 101.35 114.81 -24.71
N ARG A 36 102.09 114.81 -25.83
CA ARG A 36 102.23 113.62 -26.67
C ARG A 36 102.93 112.46 -25.94
N LEU A 37 104.01 112.73 -25.23
CA LEU A 37 104.71 111.71 -24.42
C LEU A 37 103.82 111.15 -23.31
N HIS A 38 103.03 112.00 -22.66
CA HIS A 38 102.08 111.57 -21.64
C HIS A 38 100.96 110.72 -22.25
N LEU A 39 100.41 111.10 -23.41
CA LEU A 39 99.40 110.32 -24.12
C LEU A 39 99.93 108.97 -24.60
N GLU A 40 101.20 108.87 -25.00
CA GLU A 40 101.86 107.60 -25.32
C GLU A 40 102.03 106.70 -24.09
N ALA A 41 102.34 107.27 -22.91
CA ALA A 41 102.38 106.53 -21.66
C ALA A 41 100.98 106.03 -21.24
N VAL A 42 99.96 106.90 -21.32
CA VAL A 42 98.57 106.55 -21.03
C VAL A 42 98.05 105.50 -22.01
N ALA A 43 98.38 105.60 -23.30
CA ALA A 43 98.03 104.61 -24.31
C ALA A 43 98.66 103.23 -24.02
N ARG A 44 99.91 103.18 -23.55
CA ARG A 44 100.56 101.92 -23.14
C ARG A 44 99.88 101.28 -21.92
N GLU A 45 99.58 102.07 -20.89
CA GLU A 45 98.85 101.58 -19.71
C GLU A 45 97.43 101.11 -20.07
N MET A 46 96.75 101.85 -20.96
CA MET A 46 95.44 101.43 -21.45
C MET A 46 95.50 100.14 -22.26
N GLY A 47 96.52 99.96 -23.10
CA GLY A 47 96.75 98.70 -23.80
C GLY A 47 97.04 97.54 -22.83
N HIS A 48 97.78 97.78 -21.74
CA HIS A 48 98.04 96.76 -20.73
C HIS A 48 96.76 96.35 -19.99
N LEU A 49 95.94 97.32 -19.59
CA LEU A 49 94.65 97.07 -18.92
C LEU A 49 93.63 96.40 -19.83
N GLU A 50 93.56 96.77 -21.11
CA GLU A 50 92.71 96.10 -22.11
C GLU A 50 93.11 94.63 -22.30
N ASN A 51 94.41 94.35 -22.39
CA ASN A 51 94.91 92.98 -22.49
C ASN A 51 94.60 92.18 -21.22
N ARG A 52 94.75 92.80 -20.03
CA ARG A 52 94.42 92.15 -18.75
C ARG A 52 92.93 91.87 -18.61
N ILE A 53 92.06 92.79 -19.06
CA ILE A 53 90.61 92.58 -19.07
C ILE A 53 90.25 91.42 -20.00
N ARG A 54 90.86 91.36 -21.19
CA ARG A 54 90.63 90.26 -22.15
C ARG A 54 91.05 88.91 -21.55
N GLU A 55 92.22 88.86 -20.91
CA GLU A 55 92.73 87.66 -20.24
C GLU A 55 91.80 87.22 -19.09
N LEU A 56 91.32 88.16 -18.26
CA LEU A 56 90.37 87.85 -17.18
C LEU A 56 89.01 87.38 -17.71
N GLN A 57 88.53 87.97 -18.82
CA GLN A 57 87.31 87.52 -19.49
C GLN A 57 87.46 86.11 -20.04
N GLU A 58 88.62 85.78 -20.62
CA GLU A 58 88.94 84.45 -21.12
C GLU A 58 88.97 83.42 -19.97
N GLN A 59 89.66 83.73 -18.88
CA GLN A 59 89.70 82.89 -17.66
C GLN A 59 88.32 82.68 -17.05
N LEU A 60 87.49 83.73 -17.01
CA LEU A 60 86.12 83.66 -16.50
C LEU A 60 85.25 82.79 -17.42
N SER A 61 85.40 82.91 -18.73
CA SER A 61 84.68 82.06 -19.70
C SER A 61 85.08 80.60 -19.58
N GLU A 62 86.35 80.33 -19.27
CA GLU A 62 86.87 78.98 -19.12
C GLU A 62 86.43 78.36 -17.80
N ALA A 63 86.44 79.13 -16.70
CA ALA A 63 85.88 78.71 -15.42
C ALA A 63 84.37 78.41 -15.52
N HIS A 64 83.60 79.26 -16.22
CA HIS A 64 82.18 78.98 -16.48
C HIS A 64 81.99 77.72 -17.32
N ARG A 65 82.81 77.50 -18.35
CA ARG A 65 82.78 76.26 -19.14
C ARG A 65 83.06 75.02 -18.30
N ARG A 66 84.04 75.07 -17.39
CA ARG A 66 84.34 73.97 -16.46
C ARG A 66 83.24 73.74 -15.42
N ALA A 67 82.58 74.80 -14.94
CA ALA A 67 81.46 74.68 -14.01
C ALA A 67 80.18 74.13 -14.67
N ALA A 68 79.93 74.49 -15.93
CA ALA A 68 78.81 73.96 -16.72
C ALA A 68 79.04 72.50 -17.16
N ASN A 69 80.30 72.12 -17.38
CA ASN A 69 80.71 70.77 -17.74
C ASN A 69 81.62 70.17 -16.65
N PRO A 70 81.08 69.87 -15.46
CA PRO A 70 81.85 69.21 -14.43
C PRO A 70 82.23 67.80 -14.91
N THR A 71 83.52 67.50 -14.94
CA THR A 71 84.02 66.15 -15.23
C THR A 71 83.95 65.34 -13.94
N PHE A 72 83.03 64.39 -13.87
CA PHE A 72 82.96 63.44 -12.77
C PHE A 72 83.97 62.32 -13.02
N ASP A 73 84.73 61.95 -11.99
CA ASP A 73 85.50 60.71 -12.01
C ASP A 73 84.54 59.51 -11.92
N GLU A 74 84.85 58.43 -12.63
CA GLU A 74 84.02 57.23 -12.75
C GLU A 74 83.69 56.65 -11.36
N ALA A 75 84.67 56.70 -10.43
CA ALA A 75 84.50 56.26 -9.05
C ALA A 75 83.46 57.09 -8.27
N THR A 76 83.37 58.40 -8.53
CA THR A 76 82.42 59.29 -7.85
C THR A 76 81.00 59.06 -8.35
N LEU A 77 80.84 58.88 -9.66
CA LEU A 77 79.53 58.63 -10.28
C LEU A 77 79.00 57.25 -9.90
N ALA A 78 79.85 56.21 -9.90
CA ALA A 78 79.50 54.88 -9.44
C ALA A 78 79.08 54.87 -7.95
N SER A 79 79.78 55.63 -7.09
CA SER A 79 79.44 55.76 -5.67
C SER A 79 78.09 56.47 -5.44
N ALA A 80 77.85 57.60 -6.12
CA ALA A 80 76.59 58.33 -6.01
C ALA A 80 75.40 57.50 -6.52
N LEU A 81 75.57 56.81 -7.65
CA LEU A 81 74.54 55.96 -8.24
C LEU A 81 74.29 54.71 -7.39
N GLY A 82 75.34 54.13 -6.80
CA GLY A 82 75.23 53.06 -5.81
C GLY A 82 74.50 53.49 -4.54
N ALA A 83 74.79 54.69 -4.00
CA ALA A 83 74.13 55.25 -2.83
C ALA A 83 72.64 55.54 -3.10
N GLN A 84 72.32 56.13 -4.25
CA GLN A 84 70.94 56.41 -4.66
C GLN A 84 70.16 55.10 -4.90
N SER A 85 70.77 54.12 -5.60
CA SER A 85 70.14 52.81 -5.84
C SER A 85 69.87 52.07 -4.53
N ALA A 86 70.83 52.09 -3.59
CA ALA A 86 70.64 51.50 -2.27
C ALA A 86 69.55 52.23 -1.45
N ALA A 87 69.40 53.55 -1.60
CA ALA A 87 68.33 54.31 -0.96
C ALA A 87 66.95 53.94 -1.54
N ILE A 88 66.85 53.79 -2.86
CA ILE A 88 65.61 53.34 -3.52
C ILE A 88 65.24 51.92 -3.07
N LEU A 89 66.20 51.00 -3.02
CA LEU A 89 65.96 49.63 -2.56
C LEU A 89 65.50 49.59 -1.10
N ARG A 90 66.10 50.40 -0.21
CA ARG A 90 65.65 50.50 1.18
C ARG A 90 64.21 51.01 1.27
N SER A 91 63.89 52.10 0.56
CA SER A 91 62.53 52.63 0.52
C SER A 91 61.52 51.63 -0.06
N ALA A 92 61.90 50.89 -1.10
CA ALA A 92 61.06 49.84 -1.67
C ALA A 92 60.84 48.68 -0.68
N HIS A 93 61.87 48.29 0.08
CA HIS A 93 61.75 47.25 1.12
C HIS A 93 60.90 47.70 2.31
N GLU A 94 61.05 48.96 2.75
CA GLU A 94 60.22 49.55 3.81
C GLU A 94 58.75 49.62 3.39
N GLU A 95 58.48 50.05 2.16
CA GLU A 95 57.13 50.12 1.61
C GLU A 95 56.52 48.73 1.41
N ALA A 96 57.30 47.78 0.90
CA ALA A 96 56.88 46.38 0.81
C ALA A 96 56.57 45.80 2.20
N GLY A 97 57.42 46.09 3.20
CA GLY A 97 57.19 45.71 4.60
C GLY A 97 55.87 46.26 5.13
N ARG A 98 55.60 47.55 4.90
CA ARG A 98 54.35 48.20 5.29
C ARG A 98 53.13 47.55 4.65
N VAL A 99 53.16 47.32 3.34
CA VAL A 99 52.05 46.66 2.61
C VAL A 99 51.83 45.24 3.12
N THR A 100 52.90 44.48 3.39
CA THR A 100 52.77 43.12 3.93
C THR A 100 52.17 43.11 5.34
N ALA A 101 52.57 44.05 6.21
CA ALA A 101 52.02 44.16 7.55
C ALA A 101 50.52 44.54 7.52
N GLU A 102 50.15 45.51 6.69
CA GLU A 102 48.74 45.91 6.52
C GLU A 102 47.90 44.76 5.93
N ALA A 103 48.44 44.03 4.95
CA ALA A 103 47.76 42.87 4.38
C ALA A 103 47.58 41.74 5.41
N GLN A 104 48.59 41.48 6.24
CA GLN A 104 48.51 40.49 7.32
C GLN A 104 47.47 40.88 8.39
N GLU A 105 47.44 42.15 8.80
CA GLU A 105 46.45 42.65 9.76
C GLU A 105 45.03 42.53 9.21
N ARG A 106 44.79 42.98 7.97
CA ARG A 106 43.48 42.81 7.31
C ARG A 106 43.09 41.35 7.17
N SER A 107 44.04 40.47 6.83
CA SER A 107 43.79 39.03 6.75
C SER A 107 43.42 38.45 8.11
N ALA A 108 44.09 38.87 9.19
CA ALA A 108 43.77 38.42 10.54
C ALA A 108 42.39 38.91 10.99
N GLN A 109 42.03 40.15 10.66
CA GLN A 109 40.70 40.71 10.94
C GLN A 109 39.60 39.95 10.20
N VAL A 110 39.75 39.72 8.89
CA VAL A 110 38.77 38.94 8.10
C VAL A 110 38.65 37.51 8.61
N PHE A 111 39.77 36.89 9.02
CA PHE A 111 39.74 35.55 9.59
C PHE A 111 38.98 35.51 10.93
N ALA A 112 39.24 36.46 11.82
CA ALA A 112 38.53 36.57 13.10
C ALA A 112 37.03 36.83 12.89
N GLU A 113 36.66 37.73 11.99
CA GLU A 113 35.27 38.02 11.64
C GLU A 113 34.57 36.80 11.03
N SER A 114 35.24 36.09 10.12
CA SER A 114 34.71 34.85 9.54
C SER A 114 34.51 33.76 10.60
N GLN A 115 35.44 33.63 11.55
CA GLN A 115 35.32 32.67 12.65
C GLN A 115 34.16 33.03 13.58
N GLN A 116 34.00 34.31 13.92
CA GLN A 116 32.89 34.79 14.73
C GLN A 116 31.54 34.53 14.06
N ARG A 117 31.38 34.91 12.79
CA ARG A 117 30.14 34.65 12.03
C ARG A 117 29.83 33.16 11.94
N SER A 118 30.86 32.32 11.77
CA SER A 118 30.69 30.86 11.74
C SER A 118 30.20 30.34 13.10
N ALA A 119 30.75 30.85 14.21
CA ALA A 119 30.30 30.48 15.56
C ALA A 119 28.85 30.93 15.83
N GLU A 120 28.50 32.15 15.44
CA GLU A 120 27.13 32.68 15.54
C GLU A 120 26.14 31.81 14.76
N HIS A 121 26.46 31.44 13.52
CA HIS A 121 25.62 30.54 12.73
C HIS A 121 25.47 29.15 13.34
N LEU A 122 26.51 28.61 14.00
CA LEU A 122 26.41 27.34 14.69
C LEU A 122 25.48 27.43 15.91
N ILE A 123 25.55 28.52 16.68
CA ILE A 123 24.66 28.75 17.81
C ILE A 123 23.21 28.88 17.33
N GLU A 124 22.96 29.72 16.32
CA GLU A 124 21.62 29.89 15.72
C GLU A 124 21.07 28.60 15.12
N ALA A 125 21.92 27.76 14.53
CA ALA A 125 21.52 26.46 14.00
C ALA A 125 21.18 25.48 15.14
N GLN A 126 21.96 25.49 16.22
CA GLN A 126 21.69 24.68 17.41
C GLN A 126 20.39 25.10 18.11
N GLU A 127 20.16 26.41 18.29
CA GLU A 127 18.92 26.93 18.89
C GLU A 127 17.68 26.61 18.05
N ARG A 128 17.78 26.71 16.72
CA ARG A 128 16.68 26.29 15.83
C ARG A 128 16.43 24.79 15.89
N ALA A 129 17.49 23.98 15.97
CA ALA A 129 17.35 22.54 16.09
C ALA A 129 16.70 22.14 17.42
N THR A 130 17.11 22.75 18.55
CA THR A 130 16.50 22.47 19.86
C THR A 130 15.06 22.94 19.93
N ALA A 131 14.74 24.11 19.37
CA ALA A 131 13.36 24.60 19.25
C ALA A 131 12.50 23.61 18.46
N LEU A 132 12.96 23.15 17.30
CA LEU A 132 12.26 22.15 16.49
C LEU A 132 12.05 20.84 17.27
N ILE A 133 13.09 20.33 17.94
CA ILE A 133 12.99 19.10 18.73
C ILE A 133 11.91 19.26 19.81
N THR A 134 11.95 20.33 20.60
CA THR A 134 10.95 20.55 21.66
C THR A 134 9.52 20.71 21.12
N GLU A 135 9.34 21.36 19.97
CA GLU A 135 8.04 21.44 19.30
C GLU A 135 7.55 20.06 18.84
N THR A 136 8.43 19.26 18.24
CA THR A 136 8.09 17.89 17.82
C THR A 136 7.79 16.97 19.00
N GLU A 137 8.50 17.11 20.12
CA GLU A 137 8.23 16.34 21.34
C GLU A 137 6.88 16.72 21.97
N ASN A 138 6.54 18.01 21.98
CA ASN A 138 5.26 18.50 22.47
C ASN A 138 4.10 18.00 21.60
N THR A 139 4.23 18.09 20.27
CA THR A 139 3.20 17.59 19.35
C THR A 139 3.06 16.08 19.42
N ALA A 140 4.17 15.33 19.54
CA ALA A 140 4.14 13.88 19.75
C ALA A 140 3.42 13.52 21.06
N SER A 141 3.72 14.24 22.15
CA SER A 141 3.07 14.04 23.44
C SER A 141 1.56 14.33 23.40
N GLN A 142 1.14 15.35 22.65
CA GLN A 142 -0.28 15.66 22.42
C GLN A 142 -0.97 14.57 21.62
N ILE A 143 -0.37 14.11 20.53
CA ILE A 143 -0.92 13.01 19.71
C ILE A 143 -1.06 11.74 20.55
N GLU A 144 -0.07 11.41 21.38
CA GLU A 144 -0.15 10.24 22.26
C GLU A 144 -1.27 10.38 23.29
N HIS A 145 -1.43 11.57 23.88
CA HIS A 145 -2.52 11.85 24.82
C HIS A 145 -3.90 11.71 24.16
N ASP A 146 -4.09 12.30 22.98
CA ASP A 146 -5.34 12.23 22.22
C ASP A 146 -5.65 10.79 21.78
N ALA A 147 -4.63 10.03 21.35
CA ALA A 147 -4.77 8.62 21.00
C ALA A 147 -5.19 7.77 22.21
N ARG A 148 -4.65 8.03 23.40
CA ARG A 148 -5.07 7.34 24.64
C ARG A 148 -6.52 7.65 24.98
N LEU A 149 -6.94 8.91 24.92
CA LEU A 149 -8.34 9.30 25.16
C LEU A 149 -9.30 8.68 24.13
N ALA A 150 -8.89 8.62 22.86
CA ALA A 150 -9.68 7.95 21.82
C ALA A 150 -9.81 6.44 22.08
N ALA A 151 -8.72 5.78 22.49
CA ALA A 151 -8.73 4.36 22.84
C ALA A 151 -9.64 4.07 24.05
N GLU A 152 -9.61 4.93 25.08
CA GLU A 152 -10.51 4.81 26.24
C GLU A 152 -11.99 4.93 25.82
N ARG A 153 -12.32 5.93 24.99
CA ARG A 153 -13.69 6.10 24.45
C ARG A 153 -14.14 4.88 23.64
N LEU A 154 -13.24 4.29 22.84
CA LEU A 154 -13.53 3.08 22.07
C LEU A 154 -13.81 1.90 22.99
N ILE A 155 -12.98 1.69 24.02
CA ILE A 155 -13.17 0.62 25.01
C ILE A 155 -14.52 0.78 25.73
N ASP A 156 -14.86 1.98 26.16
CA ASP A 156 -16.12 2.24 26.85
C ASP A 156 -17.32 2.05 25.93
N SER A 157 -17.23 2.50 24.66
CA SER A 157 -18.26 2.23 23.66
C SER A 157 -18.43 0.74 23.39
N ALA A 158 -17.34 -0.03 23.34
CA ALA A 158 -17.36 -1.47 23.13
C ALA A 158 -17.99 -2.20 24.31
N LYS A 159 -17.71 -1.77 25.56
CA LYS A 159 -18.37 -2.31 26.76
C LYS A 159 -19.87 -2.07 26.73
N LEU A 160 -20.31 -0.84 26.47
CA LEU A 160 -21.74 -0.50 26.38
C LEU A 160 -22.45 -1.29 25.29
N ASN A 161 -21.83 -1.43 24.12
CA ASN A 161 -22.37 -2.25 23.03
C ASN A 161 -22.43 -3.73 23.40
N GLY A 162 -21.40 -4.25 24.09
CA GLY A 162 -21.37 -5.62 24.59
C GLY A 162 -22.49 -5.90 25.61
N GLU A 163 -22.70 -5.00 26.57
CA GLU A 163 -23.79 -5.09 27.54
C GLU A 163 -25.16 -5.07 26.84
N ALA A 164 -25.36 -4.15 25.89
CA ALA A 164 -26.60 -4.08 25.11
C ALA A 164 -26.87 -5.36 24.30
N LEU A 165 -25.83 -6.02 23.76
CA LEU A 165 -25.98 -7.29 23.06
C LEU A 165 -26.37 -8.42 24.01
N ILE A 166 -25.77 -8.48 25.20
CA ILE A 166 -26.11 -9.48 26.22
C ILE A 166 -27.57 -9.32 26.66
N ASP A 167 -28.03 -8.08 26.87
CA ASP A 167 -29.40 -7.82 27.29
C ASP A 167 -30.41 -8.18 26.20
N ARG A 168 -30.13 -7.84 24.92
CA ARG A 168 -30.95 -8.31 23.78
C ARG A 168 -31.02 -9.84 23.71
N ALA A 169 -29.89 -10.53 23.88
CA ALA A 169 -29.86 -11.99 23.86
C ALA A 169 -30.66 -12.60 25.03
N ARG A 170 -30.62 -11.98 26.23
CA ARG A 170 -31.44 -12.39 27.37
C ARG A 170 -32.93 -12.18 27.12
N GLU A 171 -33.31 -11.04 26.54
CA GLU A 171 -34.70 -10.76 26.16
C GLU A 171 -35.23 -11.75 25.12
N GLN A 172 -34.44 -12.05 24.09
CA GLN A 172 -34.77 -13.08 23.10
C GLN A 172 -34.91 -14.46 23.74
N GLY A 173 -33.99 -14.83 24.64
CA GLY A 173 -34.08 -16.09 25.38
C GLY A 173 -35.37 -16.19 26.21
N ARG A 174 -35.76 -15.12 26.91
CA ARG A 174 -37.04 -15.06 27.64
C ARG A 174 -38.24 -15.20 26.69
N ALA A 175 -38.23 -14.51 25.55
CA ALA A 175 -39.30 -14.58 24.57
C ALA A 175 -39.48 -15.99 23.99
N ILE A 176 -38.39 -16.69 23.66
CA ILE A 176 -38.43 -18.07 23.15
C ILE A 176 -39.01 -19.03 24.20
N VAL A 177 -38.62 -18.87 25.48
CA VAL A 177 -39.15 -19.68 26.57
C VAL A 177 -40.65 -19.43 26.76
N GLU A 178 -41.09 -18.19 26.72
CA GLU A 178 -42.52 -17.83 26.81
C GLU A 178 -43.31 -18.46 25.65
N GLN A 179 -42.84 -18.28 24.42
CA GLN A 179 -43.45 -18.87 23.21
C GLN A 179 -43.51 -20.41 23.30
N SER A 180 -42.46 -21.05 23.79
CA SER A 180 -42.41 -22.51 23.95
C SER A 180 -43.40 -22.99 25.01
N ASN A 181 -43.54 -22.25 26.11
CA ASN A 181 -44.51 -22.55 27.15
C ASN A 181 -45.94 -22.38 26.65
N GLU A 182 -46.22 -21.34 25.87
CA GLU A 182 -47.51 -21.11 25.25
C GLU A 182 -47.85 -22.21 24.22
N ALA A 183 -46.91 -22.55 23.34
CA ALA A 183 -47.06 -23.66 22.41
C ALA A 183 -47.35 -24.99 23.14
N ARG A 184 -46.63 -25.27 24.23
CA ARG A 184 -46.88 -26.44 25.09
C ARG A 184 -48.28 -26.43 25.69
N ARG A 185 -48.72 -25.28 26.23
CA ARG A 185 -50.09 -25.13 26.77
C ARG A 185 -51.14 -25.41 25.69
N ASN A 186 -50.95 -24.89 24.49
CA ASN A 186 -51.86 -25.10 23.37
C ASN A 186 -51.95 -26.58 22.96
N VAL A 187 -50.82 -27.27 22.85
CA VAL A 187 -50.79 -28.72 22.55
C VAL A 187 -51.46 -29.53 23.65
N LEU A 188 -51.19 -29.23 24.92
CA LEU A 188 -51.83 -29.93 26.04
C LEU A 188 -53.36 -29.72 26.06
N ASN A 189 -53.82 -28.51 25.75
CA ASN A 189 -55.24 -28.21 25.62
C ASN A 189 -55.89 -28.98 24.45
N ASP A 190 -55.25 -29.01 23.28
CA ASP A 190 -55.74 -29.79 22.13
C ASP A 190 -55.80 -31.30 22.44
N LEU A 191 -54.76 -31.85 23.10
CA LEU A 191 -54.75 -33.24 23.54
C LEU A 191 -55.87 -33.54 24.56
N ALA A 192 -56.16 -32.60 25.46
CA ALA A 192 -57.26 -32.76 26.41
C ALA A 192 -58.62 -32.77 25.71
N ILE A 193 -58.83 -31.92 24.70
CA ILE A 193 -60.05 -31.89 23.87
C ILE A 193 -60.19 -33.20 23.09
N LYS A 194 -59.12 -33.64 22.41
CA LYS A 194 -59.11 -34.92 21.66
C LYS A 194 -59.37 -36.11 22.56
N ARG A 195 -58.79 -36.15 23.77
CA ARG A 195 -59.06 -37.21 24.76
C ARG A 195 -60.54 -37.25 25.14
N LYS A 196 -61.16 -36.09 25.42
CA LYS A 196 -62.59 -36.02 25.72
C LYS A 196 -63.45 -36.50 24.55
N ALA A 197 -63.13 -36.10 23.33
CA ALA A 197 -63.83 -36.54 22.12
C ALA A 197 -63.72 -38.07 21.93
N LEU A 198 -62.52 -38.63 22.09
CA LEU A 198 -62.31 -40.08 22.02
C LEU A 198 -63.05 -40.84 23.12
N HIS A 199 -63.10 -40.31 24.35
CA HIS A 199 -63.89 -40.92 25.42
C HIS A 199 -65.38 -40.94 25.09
N LEU A 200 -65.92 -39.85 24.56
CA LEU A 200 -67.32 -39.78 24.14
C LEU A 200 -67.62 -40.78 23.01
N GLN A 201 -66.71 -40.93 22.04
CA GLN A 201 -66.82 -41.95 21.00
C GLN A 201 -66.79 -43.38 21.56
N ILE A 202 -65.92 -43.66 22.55
CA ILE A 202 -65.87 -44.97 23.21
C ILE A 202 -67.19 -45.27 23.92
N GLU A 203 -67.78 -44.29 24.61
CA GLU A 203 -69.09 -44.46 25.25
C GLU A 203 -70.21 -44.70 24.24
N GLN A 204 -70.22 -43.96 23.12
CA GLN A 204 -71.16 -44.19 22.02
C GLN A 204 -71.02 -45.59 21.44
N LEU A 205 -69.79 -46.06 21.19
CA LEU A 205 -69.54 -47.41 20.69
C LEU A 205 -69.94 -48.50 21.69
N ARG A 206 -69.74 -48.27 22.99
CA ARG A 206 -70.23 -49.18 24.06
C ARG A 206 -71.75 -49.23 24.07
N ALA A 207 -72.42 -48.09 24.03
CA ALA A 207 -73.88 -48.02 23.96
C ALA A 207 -74.44 -48.71 22.70
N ALA A 208 -73.82 -48.50 21.54
CA ALA A 208 -74.19 -49.17 20.28
C ALA A 208 -73.99 -50.69 20.37
N ARG A 209 -72.87 -51.15 20.95
CA ARG A 209 -72.61 -52.57 21.22
C ARG A 209 -73.67 -53.16 22.15
N ASP A 210 -74.02 -52.47 23.23
CA ASP A 210 -74.98 -52.96 24.20
C ASP A 210 -76.39 -53.03 23.58
N SER A 211 -76.76 -52.05 22.74
CA SER A 211 -77.98 -52.09 21.93
C SER A 211 -77.99 -53.25 20.93
N LEU A 212 -76.88 -53.51 20.24
CA LEU A 212 -76.76 -54.64 19.32
C LEU A 212 -76.86 -55.98 20.08
N SER A 213 -76.21 -56.07 21.24
CA SER A 213 -76.28 -57.25 22.11
C SER A 213 -77.72 -57.50 22.60
N ALA A 214 -78.46 -56.44 22.94
CA ALA A 214 -79.87 -56.55 23.30
C ALA A 214 -80.72 -57.01 22.10
N ALA A 215 -80.52 -56.43 20.91
CA ALA A 215 -81.23 -56.82 19.70
C ALA A 215 -80.96 -58.28 19.29
N VAL A 216 -79.71 -58.75 19.40
CA VAL A 216 -79.34 -60.15 19.15
C VAL A 216 -79.99 -61.09 20.16
N SER A 217 -80.05 -60.71 21.45
CA SER A 217 -80.77 -61.50 22.46
C SER A 217 -82.27 -61.57 22.15
N THR A 218 -82.90 -60.46 21.76
CA THR A 218 -84.31 -60.46 21.35
C THR A 218 -84.56 -61.32 20.11
N LEU A 219 -83.68 -61.26 19.10
CA LEU A 219 -83.76 -62.13 17.93
C LEU A 219 -83.63 -63.60 18.30
N ARG A 220 -82.74 -63.93 19.23
CA ARG A 220 -82.61 -65.30 19.77
C ARG A 220 -83.91 -65.75 20.43
N ASP A 221 -84.51 -64.93 21.30
CA ASP A 221 -85.77 -65.26 21.98
C ASP A 221 -86.92 -65.43 20.98
N GLN A 222 -86.98 -64.60 19.93
CA GLN A 222 -87.96 -64.71 18.85
C GLN A 222 -87.78 -66.00 18.03
N ILE A 223 -86.54 -66.40 17.74
CA ILE A 223 -86.24 -67.66 17.06
C ILE A 223 -86.63 -68.86 17.93
N GLU A 224 -86.32 -68.82 19.23
CA GLU A 224 -86.69 -69.88 20.17
C GLU A 224 -88.22 -70.04 20.29
N LEU A 225 -88.95 -68.93 20.32
CA LEU A 225 -90.41 -68.93 20.24
C LEU A 225 -90.92 -69.52 18.93
N ALA A 226 -90.39 -69.08 17.78
CA ALA A 226 -90.81 -69.61 16.48
C ALA A 226 -90.52 -71.11 16.34
N LEU A 227 -89.39 -71.60 16.87
CA LEU A 227 -89.07 -73.02 16.91
C LEU A 227 -90.03 -73.80 17.83
N SER A 228 -90.41 -73.22 18.97
CA SER A 228 -91.43 -73.79 19.85
C SER A 228 -92.81 -73.85 19.19
N ASP A 229 -93.22 -72.79 18.49
CA ASP A 229 -94.49 -72.72 17.75
C ASP A 229 -94.52 -73.75 16.60
N ILE A 230 -93.41 -73.92 15.88
CA ILE A 230 -93.26 -74.96 14.86
C ILE A 230 -93.40 -76.35 15.50
N GLY A 231 -92.74 -76.60 16.63
CA GLY A 231 -92.85 -77.87 17.36
C GLY A 231 -94.28 -78.16 17.82
N ALA A 232 -94.97 -77.17 18.38
CA ALA A 232 -96.38 -77.28 18.76
C ALA A 232 -97.29 -77.51 17.54
N SER A 233 -97.01 -76.85 16.42
CA SER A 233 -97.76 -77.06 15.17
C SER A 233 -97.53 -78.45 14.57
N ASP A 234 -96.33 -79.03 14.70
CA ASP A 234 -96.04 -80.42 14.30
C ASP A 234 -96.80 -81.41 15.18
N GLU A 235 -96.90 -81.17 16.49
CA GLU A 235 -97.73 -81.99 17.38
C GLU A 235 -99.23 -81.86 17.08
N VAL A 236 -99.73 -80.66 16.81
CA VAL A 236 -101.12 -80.43 16.39
C VAL A 236 -101.39 -81.10 15.04
N ALA A 237 -100.47 -81.00 14.07
CA ALA A 237 -100.59 -81.66 12.78
C ALA A 237 -100.57 -83.18 12.92
N ARG A 238 -99.71 -83.74 13.79
CA ARG A 238 -99.71 -85.18 14.12
C ARG A 238 -101.03 -85.60 14.77
N ASN A 239 -101.54 -84.84 15.73
CA ASN A 239 -102.79 -85.16 16.42
C ASN A 239 -104.00 -85.06 15.47
N ALA A 240 -104.05 -84.05 14.60
CA ALA A 240 -105.07 -83.92 13.57
C ALA A 240 -104.98 -85.06 12.54
N ALA A 241 -103.78 -85.49 12.15
CA ALA A 241 -103.58 -86.66 11.29
C ALA A 241 -104.03 -87.97 11.98
N LEU A 242 -103.75 -88.13 13.28
CA LEU A 242 -104.22 -89.26 14.08
C LEU A 242 -105.74 -89.25 14.30
N GLU A 243 -106.36 -88.08 14.40
CA GLU A 243 -107.81 -87.92 14.51
C GLU A 243 -108.51 -88.19 13.17
N ALA A 244 -107.92 -87.75 12.05
CA ALA A 244 -108.36 -88.12 10.71
C ALA A 244 -108.26 -89.63 10.44
N LEU A 245 -107.28 -90.32 11.05
CA LEU A 245 -107.17 -91.79 11.03
C LEU A 245 -108.26 -92.48 11.87
N ARG A 246 -108.77 -91.85 12.94
CA ARG A 246 -109.81 -92.43 13.82
C ARG A 246 -111.23 -92.30 13.29
N LEU A 247 -111.50 -91.34 12.40
CA LEU A 247 -112.83 -91.11 11.81
C LEU A 247 -113.01 -91.77 10.43
N ARG A 248 -112.07 -92.62 10.00
CA ARG A 248 -112.09 -93.27 8.68
C ARG A 248 -112.79 -94.65 8.73
N PRO A 249 -113.95 -94.85 8.08
CA PRO A 249 -114.51 -96.19 7.88
C PRO A 249 -113.61 -97.02 6.93
N ALA A 250 -113.43 -98.29 7.28
CA ALA A 250 -112.58 -99.24 6.56
C ALA A 250 -113.02 -99.37 5.09
N THR A 251 -112.15 -98.93 4.18
CA THR A 251 -112.27 -99.08 2.73
C THR A 251 -111.01 -99.77 2.22
N PRO A 252 -111.13 -100.69 1.24
CA PRO A 252 -110.04 -101.56 0.80
C PRO A 252 -108.89 -100.79 0.13
N GLU A 253 -107.68 -101.31 0.29
CA GLU A 253 -106.42 -100.75 -0.23
C GLU A 253 -106.48 -100.54 -1.76
N PRO A 254 -106.10 -99.34 -2.27
CA PRO A 254 -105.95 -99.11 -3.69
C PRO A 254 -104.62 -99.69 -4.21
N THR A 255 -104.68 -100.38 -5.34
CA THR A 255 -103.56 -100.98 -6.08
C THR A 255 -102.61 -99.94 -6.70
N GLU A 256 -101.34 -100.32 -6.90
CA GLU A 256 -100.20 -99.49 -7.35
C GLU A 256 -100.38 -98.68 -8.66
N GLU A 257 -101.46 -98.90 -9.43
CA GLU A 257 -101.67 -98.23 -10.72
C GLU A 257 -102.53 -96.94 -10.64
N GLU A 258 -103.19 -96.63 -9.52
CA GLU A 258 -104.02 -95.41 -9.36
C GLU A 258 -103.30 -94.23 -8.66
N LEU A 259 -102.12 -94.44 -8.06
CA LEU A 259 -101.34 -93.40 -7.36
C LEU A 259 -100.47 -92.53 -8.28
N LEU A 260 -100.51 -92.76 -9.60
CA LEU A 260 -99.70 -92.03 -10.59
C LEU A 260 -100.51 -91.06 -11.48
N ALA A 261 -101.80 -90.87 -11.22
CA ALA A 261 -102.67 -90.01 -12.01
C ALA A 261 -103.15 -88.78 -11.23
N GLY A 262 -102.33 -87.73 -11.15
CA GLY A 262 -102.84 -86.38 -10.88
C GLY A 262 -102.02 -85.52 -9.94
N THR A 263 -100.94 -84.94 -10.44
CA THR A 263 -100.57 -83.57 -10.05
C THR A 263 -100.21 -82.77 -11.31
N PRO A 264 -100.83 -81.59 -11.51
CA PRO A 264 -100.77 -80.85 -12.77
C PRO A 264 -99.42 -80.17 -13.02
N LEU A 265 -99.00 -80.21 -14.29
CA LEU A 265 -97.94 -79.39 -14.89
C LEU A 265 -98.41 -77.94 -15.11
N ARG A 266 -97.54 -76.97 -14.79
CA ARG A 266 -97.40 -75.67 -15.51
C ARG A 266 -96.07 -74.98 -15.15
N GLU A 267 -95.02 -75.06 -15.98
CA GLU A 267 -94.59 -74.08 -17.02
C GLU A 267 -94.35 -72.67 -16.45
N ILE A 268 -93.12 -72.24 -16.11
CA ILE A 268 -91.91 -71.83 -16.90
C ILE A 268 -92.13 -70.57 -17.76
N ALA A 269 -91.35 -69.50 -17.49
CA ALA A 269 -90.56 -68.69 -18.46
C ALA A 269 -89.77 -67.56 -17.72
N PRO A 270 -88.81 -66.87 -18.36
CA PRO A 270 -87.40 -67.24 -18.57
C PRO A 270 -86.41 -66.21 -17.94
N PRO A 271 -85.08 -66.44 -17.92
CA PRO A 271 -84.11 -65.41 -17.52
C PRO A 271 -84.00 -64.37 -18.66
N PRO A 272 -83.30 -63.20 -18.49
CA PRO A 272 -81.92 -63.25 -18.99
C PRO A 272 -80.91 -62.14 -18.55
N HIS A 273 -79.67 -62.38 -19.00
CA HIS A 273 -78.65 -61.46 -19.54
C HIS A 273 -77.77 -60.59 -18.61
N HIS A 274 -76.47 -60.90 -18.70
CA HIS A 274 -75.36 -59.95 -18.73
C HIS A 274 -75.65 -58.77 -19.69
N VAL A 275 -75.43 -57.54 -19.21
CA VAL A 275 -75.12 -56.34 -19.99
C VAL A 275 -74.21 -55.48 -19.09
N GLU A 276 -72.91 -55.42 -19.36
CA GLU A 276 -72.24 -54.37 -20.15
C GLU A 276 -72.24 -53.00 -19.45
N ALA A 277 -71.02 -52.49 -19.23
CA ALA A 277 -70.76 -51.13 -18.79
C ALA A 277 -71.15 -50.10 -19.85
N PRO A 278 -71.28 -48.83 -19.47
CA PRO A 278 -70.81 -47.75 -20.32
C PRO A 278 -69.73 -46.91 -19.64
N SER A 279 -68.69 -46.69 -20.43
CA SER A 279 -67.66 -45.66 -20.33
C SER A 279 -68.18 -44.27 -20.72
N GLU A 280 -67.59 -43.23 -20.12
CA GLU A 280 -67.33 -41.84 -20.61
C GLU A 280 -67.32 -40.90 -19.38
N GLU A 281 -66.45 -39.91 -19.17
CA GLU A 281 -65.25 -39.41 -19.82
C GLU A 281 -64.68 -38.32 -18.85
N THR A 282 -63.37 -38.00 -18.93
CA THR A 282 -62.78 -36.69 -18.54
C THR A 282 -62.58 -36.44 -17.01
N GLN A 283 -61.41 -36.15 -16.43
CA GLN A 283 -60.19 -35.43 -16.85
C GLN A 283 -59.02 -35.73 -15.88
N GLU A 284 -57.83 -35.96 -16.42
CA GLU A 284 -56.52 -35.71 -15.77
C GLU A 284 -56.33 -34.20 -15.47
N PRO A 285 -55.40 -33.73 -14.58
CA PRO A 285 -53.98 -34.12 -14.61
C PRO A 285 -53.13 -34.11 -13.30
N LYS A 286 -52.08 -34.95 -13.36
CA LYS A 286 -50.63 -34.71 -13.07
C LYS A 286 -50.21 -34.13 -11.70
N GLY A 287 -49.19 -34.65 -11.00
CA GLY A 287 -48.30 -35.77 -11.32
C GLY A 287 -47.06 -35.85 -10.42
N ARG A 288 -46.35 -36.98 -10.58
CA ARG A 288 -44.94 -37.31 -10.24
C ARG A 288 -44.55 -37.26 -8.75
N VAL A 289 -43.82 -38.26 -8.21
CA VAL A 289 -42.44 -38.62 -8.58
C VAL A 289 -42.09 -40.11 -8.37
N ARG A 290 -41.48 -40.68 -9.42
CA ARG A 290 -40.40 -41.69 -9.57
C ARG A 290 -40.08 -42.62 -8.37
N ARG A 291 -40.19 -43.94 -8.47
CA ARG A 291 -39.45 -44.96 -9.29
C ARG A 291 -37.96 -45.08 -8.91
N SER A 292 -37.65 -46.17 -8.20
CA SER A 292 -36.31 -46.69 -7.88
C SER A 292 -36.10 -48.05 -8.56
N ALA A 293 -34.82 -48.43 -8.64
CA ALA A 293 -34.22 -49.68 -9.13
C ALA A 293 -33.75 -49.69 -10.59
N LYS A 294 -32.42 -49.78 -10.79
CA LYS A 294 -31.72 -51.04 -11.10
C LYS A 294 -30.18 -50.83 -11.10
N PRO A 295 -29.36 -51.79 -10.64
CA PRO A 295 -27.95 -51.94 -11.00
C PRO A 295 -27.74 -53.12 -11.95
N GLU A 296 -26.77 -53.03 -12.86
CA GLU A 296 -25.83 -54.11 -13.25
C GLU A 296 -24.93 -53.71 -14.44
N GLU A 297 -23.63 -53.91 -14.22
CA GLU A 297 -22.58 -54.47 -15.07
C GLU A 297 -22.13 -53.86 -16.42
N THR A 298 -20.79 -53.82 -16.50
CA THR A 298 -19.80 -53.53 -17.56
C THR A 298 -19.75 -54.65 -18.64
N PRO A 299 -19.08 -54.54 -19.83
CA PRO A 299 -17.63 -54.28 -19.97
C PRO A 299 -17.04 -53.68 -21.27
N ALA A 300 -15.76 -53.28 -21.13
CA ALA A 300 -14.59 -53.35 -22.03
C ALA A 300 -14.52 -52.65 -23.41
N HIS A 301 -13.49 -51.79 -23.58
CA HIS A 301 -12.39 -51.90 -24.59
C HIS A 301 -11.30 -50.82 -24.30
N GLU A 302 -10.07 -51.20 -23.91
CA GLU A 302 -8.80 -51.25 -24.69
C GLU A 302 -8.10 -49.88 -24.96
N GLY A 303 -6.81 -49.81 -24.57
CA GLY A 303 -5.90 -48.62 -24.59
C GLY A 303 -5.25 -48.31 -25.94
N PRO A 304 -4.17 -47.47 -26.03
CA PRO A 304 -2.88 -47.64 -25.31
C PRO A 304 -2.24 -46.33 -24.75
N ILE A 305 -1.53 -46.41 -23.60
CA ILE A 305 -0.06 -46.33 -23.38
C ILE A 305 0.60 -44.97 -23.68
N ASP A 306 1.10 -44.33 -22.62
CA ASP A 306 2.40 -43.63 -22.41
C ASP A 306 2.26 -42.81 -21.12
N ASP A 307 3.18 -42.63 -20.19
CA ASP A 307 4.44 -43.23 -19.75
C ASP A 307 4.63 -42.67 -18.32
N ASP A 308 5.22 -43.44 -17.43
CA ASP A 308 5.24 -43.20 -15.99
C ASP A 308 6.22 -42.08 -15.57
N GLY A 309 5.74 -41.21 -14.68
CA GLY A 309 6.53 -40.32 -13.82
C GLY A 309 6.06 -40.36 -12.37
N SER A 310 5.58 -41.54 -11.93
CA SER A 310 5.04 -41.84 -10.61
C SER A 310 6.15 -41.92 -9.56
N GLY A 311 6.16 -40.95 -8.63
CA GLY A 311 7.04 -40.97 -7.46
C GLY A 311 6.66 -40.01 -6.33
N THR A 312 5.92 -38.94 -6.63
CA THR A 312 5.55 -37.92 -5.63
C THR A 312 4.18 -38.15 -4.97
N ASP A 313 3.26 -38.84 -5.65
CA ASP A 313 1.88 -38.98 -5.16
C ASP A 313 1.73 -40.01 -4.04
N VAL A 314 2.50 -41.10 -4.09
CA VAL A 314 2.52 -42.11 -3.03
C VAL A 314 3.09 -41.52 -1.73
N VAL A 315 4.12 -40.68 -1.85
CA VAL A 315 4.75 -40.00 -0.71
C VAL A 315 3.80 -38.95 -0.12
N ASN A 316 3.10 -38.18 -0.97
CA ASN A 316 2.09 -37.22 -0.53
C ASN A 316 0.90 -37.91 0.16
N GLU A 317 0.50 -39.10 -0.29
CA GLU A 317 -0.55 -39.88 0.34
C GLU A 317 -0.13 -40.49 1.69
N ILE A 318 1.14 -40.90 1.81
CA ILE A 318 1.73 -41.35 3.10
C ILE A 318 1.80 -40.18 4.09
N PHE A 319 2.22 -38.98 3.65
CA PHE A 319 2.22 -37.79 4.52
C PHE A 319 0.82 -37.28 4.86
N ALA A 320 -0.17 -37.51 4.01
CA ALA A 320 -1.57 -37.23 4.31
C ALA A 320 -2.13 -38.21 5.35
N ARG A 321 -1.79 -39.50 5.24
CA ARG A 321 -2.16 -40.52 6.25
C ARG A 321 -1.46 -40.32 7.59
N LEU A 322 -0.20 -39.88 7.60
CA LEU A 322 0.54 -39.58 8.82
C LEU A 322 0.00 -38.33 9.54
N ARG A 323 -0.42 -37.30 8.79
CA ARG A 323 -1.12 -36.12 9.35
C ARG A 323 -2.51 -36.45 9.88
N LYS A 324 -3.22 -37.38 9.24
CA LYS A 324 -4.55 -37.83 9.68
C LYS A 324 -4.45 -38.68 10.95
N ALA A 325 -3.47 -39.58 11.04
CA ALA A 325 -3.23 -40.41 12.22
C ALA A 325 -2.76 -39.59 13.45
N THR A 326 -1.94 -38.55 13.25
CA THR A 326 -1.45 -37.70 14.35
C THR A 326 -2.49 -36.71 14.88
N LEU A 327 -3.54 -36.41 14.11
CA LEU A 327 -4.67 -35.57 14.53
C LEU A 327 -5.77 -36.38 15.26
N GLU A 328 -5.88 -37.69 15.00
CA GLU A 328 -6.85 -38.57 15.66
C GLU A 328 -6.36 -39.05 17.05
N GLU A 329 -5.06 -39.02 17.33
CA GLU A 329 -4.47 -39.48 18.60
C GLU A 329 -4.40 -38.39 19.70
N ARG A 330 -4.62 -37.11 19.36
CA ARG A 330 -4.69 -36.00 20.32
C ARG A 330 -6.11 -35.46 20.38
N GLY A 331 -6.95 -36.09 21.20
CA GLY A 331 -8.30 -35.63 21.50
C GLY A 331 -8.32 -34.16 21.95
N ALA A 332 -8.68 -33.28 21.02
CA ALA A 332 -8.97 -31.88 21.29
C ALA A 332 -10.35 -31.56 20.70
N THR A 333 -11.37 -31.66 21.55
CA THR A 333 -12.69 -31.10 21.31
C THR A 333 -12.59 -29.57 21.28
N ALA A 334 -12.61 -28.98 20.08
CA ALA A 334 -12.91 -27.56 19.90
C ALA A 334 -13.83 -27.40 18.69
N HIS A 335 -15.07 -27.00 18.94
CA HIS A 335 -16.04 -26.67 17.91
C HIS A 335 -15.52 -25.51 17.06
N THR A 336 -15.21 -25.79 15.79
CA THR A 336 -15.08 -24.76 14.76
C THR A 336 -16.45 -24.58 14.10
N PRO A 337 -16.96 -23.34 13.93
CA PRO A 337 -18.20 -23.13 13.21
C PRO A 337 -18.01 -23.59 11.76
N LYS A 338 -18.94 -24.40 11.27
CA LYS A 338 -18.98 -24.88 9.88
C LYS A 338 -18.86 -23.70 8.92
N LYS A 339 -17.70 -23.62 8.25
CA LYS A 339 -17.50 -22.79 7.07
C LYS A 339 -18.49 -23.30 6.01
N ALA A 340 -19.44 -22.45 5.63
CA ALA A 340 -20.28 -22.70 4.47
C ALA A 340 -19.38 -22.90 3.23
N PRO A 341 -19.76 -23.79 2.29
CA PRO A 341 -18.99 -23.97 1.06
C PRO A 341 -18.87 -22.64 0.31
N PRO A 342 -17.73 -22.35 -0.33
CA PRO A 342 -17.56 -21.12 -1.08
C PRO A 342 -18.57 -21.12 -2.23
N VAL A 343 -19.40 -20.09 -2.28
CA VAL A 343 -20.22 -19.81 -3.45
C VAL A 343 -19.24 -19.38 -4.54
N VAL A 344 -18.98 -20.30 -5.48
CA VAL A 344 -18.22 -20.02 -6.70
C VAL A 344 -19.10 -19.11 -7.56
N LEU A 345 -18.84 -17.79 -7.49
CA LEU A 345 -19.37 -16.80 -8.42
C LEU A 345 -18.28 -16.48 -9.46
N ASP A 346 -17.99 -17.42 -10.35
CA ASP A 346 -16.99 -17.24 -11.42
C ASP A 346 -17.53 -16.45 -12.64
N LYS A 347 -18.68 -15.78 -12.50
CA LYS A 347 -19.17 -14.82 -13.51
C LYS A 347 -19.36 -13.46 -12.85
N PRO A 348 -18.74 -12.40 -13.37
CA PRO A 348 -18.99 -11.06 -12.86
C PRO A 348 -20.48 -10.76 -13.01
N ALA A 349 -21.13 -10.40 -11.90
CA ALA A 349 -22.58 -10.22 -11.85
C ALA A 349 -22.97 -8.75 -12.10
N THR A 350 -22.02 -7.82 -11.92
CA THR A 350 -22.20 -6.38 -12.08
C THR A 350 -21.06 -5.76 -12.92
N PRO A 351 -21.27 -4.58 -13.54
CA PRO A 351 -20.22 -3.85 -14.25
C PRO A 351 -19.01 -3.52 -13.35
N LEU A 352 -19.24 -3.40 -12.04
CA LEU A 352 -18.17 -3.19 -11.06
C LEU A 352 -17.31 -4.46 -10.90
N ASP A 353 -17.92 -5.65 -10.89
CA ASP A 353 -17.18 -6.91 -10.81
C ASP A 353 -16.33 -7.14 -12.07
N GLU A 354 -16.84 -6.80 -13.26
CA GLU A 354 -16.07 -6.85 -14.51
C GLU A 354 -14.86 -5.93 -14.48
N LEU A 355 -15.00 -4.77 -13.85
CA LEU A 355 -13.93 -3.81 -13.71
C LEU A 355 -12.82 -4.29 -12.78
N PHE A 356 -13.18 -4.82 -11.61
CA PHE A 356 -12.18 -5.39 -10.69
C PHE A 356 -11.49 -6.60 -11.29
N LYS A 357 -12.22 -7.42 -12.06
CA LYS A 357 -11.63 -8.52 -12.81
C LYS A 357 -10.61 -8.03 -13.84
N ARG A 358 -10.94 -7.03 -14.66
CA ARG A 358 -10.00 -6.45 -15.64
C ARG A 358 -8.74 -5.89 -14.98
N ARG A 359 -8.88 -5.25 -13.81
CA ARG A 359 -7.72 -4.78 -13.03
C ARG A 359 -6.85 -5.93 -12.55
N ASP A 360 -7.46 -6.97 -11.98
CA ASP A 360 -6.71 -8.12 -11.47
C ASP A 360 -6.04 -8.88 -12.62
N ASP A 361 -6.74 -9.12 -13.73
CA ASP A 361 -6.20 -9.71 -14.95
C ASP A 361 -5.00 -8.90 -15.51
N ALA A 362 -5.07 -7.56 -15.47
CA ALA A 362 -3.97 -6.69 -15.89
C ALA A 362 -2.74 -6.80 -14.97
N LEU A 363 -2.93 -7.15 -13.70
CA LEU A 363 -1.86 -7.27 -12.70
C LEU A 363 -1.27 -8.67 -12.57
N ASP A 364 -1.99 -9.71 -12.97
CA ASP A 364 -1.65 -11.10 -12.71
C ASP A 364 -0.21 -11.47 -13.08
N GLU A 365 0.24 -11.14 -14.30
CA GLU A 365 1.60 -11.50 -14.74
C GLU A 365 2.66 -10.76 -13.92
N SER A 366 2.50 -9.44 -13.74
CA SER A 366 3.45 -8.62 -12.96
C SER A 366 3.53 -9.06 -11.49
N LEU A 367 2.39 -9.44 -10.89
CA LEU A 367 2.31 -9.96 -9.53
C LEU A 367 2.95 -11.34 -9.41
N ALA A 368 2.74 -12.22 -10.39
CA ALA A 368 3.39 -13.54 -10.44
C ALA A 368 4.91 -13.42 -10.58
N VAL A 369 5.41 -12.50 -11.41
CA VAL A 369 6.85 -12.20 -11.54
C VAL A 369 7.39 -11.62 -10.23
N LEU A 370 6.74 -10.61 -9.64
CA LEU A 370 7.15 -9.99 -8.37
C LEU A 370 7.26 -11.04 -7.27
N THR A 371 6.22 -11.85 -7.08
CA THR A 371 6.18 -12.88 -6.05
C THR A 371 7.29 -13.91 -6.22
N ARG A 372 7.57 -14.33 -7.47
CA ARG A 372 8.70 -15.24 -7.77
C ARG A 372 10.05 -14.60 -7.46
N LYS A 373 10.29 -13.37 -7.91
CA LYS A 373 11.56 -12.66 -7.67
C LYS A 373 11.80 -12.43 -6.18
N VAL A 374 10.80 -11.96 -5.43
CA VAL A 374 10.91 -11.75 -3.98
C VAL A 374 11.11 -13.07 -3.23
N LYS A 375 10.41 -14.15 -3.60
CA LYS A 375 10.64 -15.48 -2.99
C LYS A 375 12.03 -16.04 -3.27
N ARG A 376 12.64 -15.71 -4.41
CA ARG A 376 14.03 -16.05 -4.72
C ARG A 376 14.98 -15.20 -3.89
N ALA A 377 14.77 -13.88 -3.80
CA ALA A 377 15.55 -13.02 -2.93
C ALA A 377 15.50 -13.46 -1.46
N LEU A 378 14.33 -13.90 -0.96
CA LEU A 378 14.19 -14.49 0.38
C LEU A 378 15.02 -15.76 0.58
N GLN A 379 15.08 -16.62 -0.46
CA GLN A 379 15.90 -17.83 -0.40
C GLN A 379 17.39 -17.48 -0.39
N ASP A 380 17.80 -16.53 -1.22
CA ASP A 380 19.20 -16.12 -1.33
C ASP A 380 19.65 -15.43 -0.03
N ASP A 381 18.80 -14.56 0.54
CA ASP A 381 19.03 -13.91 1.83
C ASP A 381 19.08 -14.93 2.98
N GLN A 382 18.21 -15.93 2.98
CA GLN A 382 18.28 -17.05 3.93
C GLN A 382 19.62 -17.78 3.83
N ASN A 383 20.10 -18.07 2.63
CA ASN A 383 21.38 -18.77 2.42
C ASN A 383 22.56 -17.92 2.93
N ILE A 384 22.56 -16.62 2.65
CA ILE A 384 23.58 -15.68 3.15
C ILE A 384 23.59 -15.65 4.68
N MET A 385 22.42 -15.53 5.31
CA MET A 385 22.31 -15.48 6.76
C MET A 385 22.74 -16.80 7.41
N LEU A 386 22.39 -17.95 6.82
CA LEU A 386 22.83 -19.26 7.32
C LEU A 386 24.33 -19.47 7.17
N GLU A 387 24.94 -19.01 6.07
CA GLU A 387 26.39 -19.09 5.89
C GLU A 387 27.12 -18.25 6.94
N ARG A 388 26.67 -17.02 7.19
CA ARG A 388 27.23 -16.14 8.22
C ARG A 388 27.12 -16.72 9.62
N LEU A 389 26.04 -17.45 9.91
CA LEU A 389 25.78 -18.03 11.22
C LEU A 389 26.34 -19.45 11.41
N ARG A 390 27.00 -20.05 10.41
CA ARG A 390 27.41 -21.47 10.44
C ARG A 390 28.35 -21.81 11.61
N ASP A 391 29.26 -20.90 11.98
CA ASP A 391 30.28 -21.12 13.02
C ASP A 391 30.18 -20.15 14.21
N VAL A 392 29.09 -19.39 14.29
CA VAL A 392 28.89 -18.34 15.29
C VAL A 392 28.35 -18.95 16.60
N LYS A 393 29.16 -18.89 17.66
CA LYS A 393 28.74 -19.21 19.05
C LYS A 393 28.38 -17.97 19.88
N ALA A 394 28.50 -16.78 19.28
CA ALA A 394 28.30 -15.49 19.92
C ALA A 394 26.84 -14.99 19.77
N MET A 395 26.56 -13.79 20.28
CA MET A 395 25.25 -13.17 20.19
C MET A 395 24.88 -12.88 18.73
N ILE A 396 23.76 -13.43 18.26
CA ILE A 396 23.31 -13.39 16.85
C ILE A 396 23.28 -11.96 16.26
N THR A 397 23.09 -10.95 17.10
CA THR A 397 22.98 -9.53 16.70
C THR A 397 24.21 -8.96 16.01
N THR A 398 25.42 -9.45 16.28
CA THR A 398 26.65 -8.91 15.68
C THR A 398 27.00 -9.51 14.33
N GLU A 399 26.39 -10.64 13.97
CA GLU A 399 26.77 -11.45 12.81
C GLU A 399 25.76 -11.40 11.66
N LEU A 400 24.65 -10.66 11.85
CA LEU A 400 23.70 -10.38 10.79
C LEU A 400 24.34 -9.46 9.75
N GLU A 401 23.95 -9.62 8.49
CA GLU A 401 24.31 -8.69 7.42
C GLU A 401 23.85 -7.26 7.75
N ASP A 402 24.48 -6.28 7.12
CA ASP A 402 24.02 -4.90 7.21
C ASP A 402 22.55 -4.75 6.74
N GLU A 403 21.80 -3.89 7.43
CA GLU A 403 20.38 -3.71 7.13
C GLU A 403 20.12 -3.08 5.78
N HIS A 404 20.98 -2.16 5.40
CA HIS A 404 20.83 -1.42 4.16
C HIS A 404 21.09 -2.37 2.98
N GLU A 405 22.11 -3.20 3.06
CA GLU A 405 22.40 -4.24 2.06
C GLU A 405 21.26 -5.25 1.91
N GLN A 406 20.72 -5.72 3.03
CA GLN A 406 19.59 -6.65 3.04
C GLN A 406 18.35 -6.03 2.38
N ARG A 407 18.03 -4.77 2.70
CA ARG A 407 16.90 -4.05 2.08
C ARG A 407 17.15 -3.80 0.59
N ALA A 408 18.37 -3.40 0.20
CA ALA A 408 18.72 -3.14 -1.19
C ALA A 408 18.45 -4.36 -2.08
N ARG A 409 18.82 -5.57 -1.60
CA ARG A 409 18.55 -6.83 -2.30
C ARG A 409 17.07 -7.07 -2.60
N TYR A 410 16.19 -6.79 -1.64
CA TYR A 410 14.74 -6.92 -1.84
C TYR A 410 14.18 -5.85 -2.78
N ALA A 411 14.66 -4.60 -2.66
CA ALA A 411 14.21 -3.51 -3.51
C ALA A 411 14.62 -3.74 -4.97
N GLU A 412 15.86 -4.15 -5.22
CA GLU A 412 16.37 -4.51 -6.55
C GLU A 412 15.58 -5.67 -7.17
N ALA A 413 15.29 -6.71 -6.39
CA ALA A 413 14.51 -7.85 -6.87
C ALA A 413 13.06 -7.47 -7.25
N ALA A 414 12.48 -6.46 -6.59
CA ALA A 414 11.10 -6.03 -6.83
C ALA A 414 10.95 -4.98 -7.94
N LEU A 415 12.00 -4.19 -8.21
CA LEU A 415 11.91 -2.95 -8.99
C LEU A 415 11.29 -3.13 -10.37
N ASP A 416 11.80 -4.07 -11.19
CA ASP A 416 11.30 -4.25 -12.55
C ASP A 416 9.85 -4.72 -12.56
N ALA A 417 9.49 -5.64 -11.67
CA ALA A 417 8.13 -6.17 -11.62
C ALA A 417 7.11 -5.12 -11.14
N LEU A 418 7.53 -4.21 -10.25
CA LEU A 418 6.73 -3.06 -9.85
C LEU A 418 6.64 -2.02 -10.97
N ALA A 419 7.69 -1.84 -11.77
CA ALA A 419 7.63 -1.00 -12.97
C ALA A 419 6.65 -1.56 -14.01
N ASP A 420 6.64 -2.88 -14.21
CA ASP A 420 5.68 -3.57 -15.08
C ASP A 420 4.25 -3.44 -14.54
N ALA A 421 4.05 -3.57 -13.23
CA ALA A 421 2.74 -3.35 -12.60
C ALA A 421 2.24 -1.90 -12.79
N ALA A 422 3.12 -0.91 -12.71
CA ALA A 422 2.78 0.47 -12.99
C ALA A 422 2.48 0.71 -14.48
N ALA A 423 3.23 0.07 -15.39
CA ALA A 423 2.93 0.11 -16.82
C ALA A 423 1.56 -0.51 -17.12
N ALA A 424 1.20 -1.61 -16.46
CA ALA A 424 -0.13 -2.20 -16.55
C ALA A 424 -1.22 -1.23 -16.05
N GLY A 425 -0.95 -0.46 -15.00
CA GLY A 425 -1.83 0.61 -14.53
C GLY A 425 -2.03 1.75 -15.54
N VAL A 426 -0.97 2.14 -16.24
CA VAL A 426 -1.07 3.11 -17.34
C VAL A 426 -1.93 2.57 -18.46
N GLN A 427 -1.70 1.32 -18.87
CA GLN A 427 -2.46 0.68 -19.94
C GLN A 427 -3.94 0.55 -19.57
N PHE A 428 -4.23 0.10 -18.34
CA PHE A 428 -5.60 0.01 -17.83
C PHE A 428 -6.32 1.35 -17.86
N ALA A 429 -5.69 2.43 -17.39
CA ALA A 429 -6.27 3.77 -17.44
C ALA A 429 -6.51 4.26 -18.87
N THR A 430 -5.59 3.93 -19.78
CA THR A 430 -5.69 4.24 -21.22
C THR A 430 -6.89 3.51 -21.85
N ASP A 431 -7.08 2.23 -21.51
CA ASP A 431 -8.17 1.42 -22.06
C ASP A 431 -9.55 1.87 -21.53
N GLU A 432 -9.65 2.32 -20.27
CA GLU A 432 -10.92 2.77 -19.69
C GLU A 432 -11.36 4.17 -20.14
N SER A 433 -10.41 5.09 -20.40
CA SER A 433 -10.73 6.53 -20.60
C SER A 433 -10.02 7.20 -21.77
N GLY A 434 -9.12 6.49 -22.46
CA GLY A 434 -8.26 7.07 -23.50
C GLY A 434 -7.18 8.02 -22.98
N ALA A 435 -6.90 8.03 -21.67
CA ALA A 435 -5.95 8.92 -21.04
C ALA A 435 -4.50 8.59 -21.45
N VAL A 436 -3.71 9.62 -21.78
CA VAL A 436 -2.29 9.46 -22.18
C VAL A 436 -1.31 9.98 -21.11
N GLY A 437 -1.80 10.81 -20.18
CA GLY A 437 -1.11 11.25 -18.96
C GLY A 437 0.34 11.68 -19.10
N VAL A 438 1.09 11.51 -17.99
CA VAL A 438 2.51 11.82 -17.85
C VAL A 438 3.28 10.51 -17.63
N PRO A 439 4.56 10.39 -18.04
CA PRO A 439 5.36 9.21 -17.74
C PRO A 439 5.42 8.90 -16.24
N VAL A 440 5.38 7.62 -15.90
CA VAL A 440 5.49 7.14 -14.52
C VAL A 440 6.85 7.55 -13.92
N SER A 441 6.83 8.16 -12.74
CA SER A 441 8.06 8.52 -12.03
C SER A 441 8.82 7.27 -11.58
N ARG A 442 10.04 7.11 -12.09
CA ARG A 442 10.95 6.04 -11.65
C ARG A 442 11.26 6.13 -10.15
N GLY A 443 11.31 7.34 -9.60
CA GLY A 443 11.48 7.57 -8.17
C GLY A 443 10.34 6.98 -7.35
N ALA A 444 9.09 7.20 -7.76
CA ALA A 444 7.92 6.66 -7.04
C ALA A 444 7.87 5.12 -7.04
N ILE A 445 8.33 4.46 -8.10
CA ILE A 445 8.46 3.00 -8.16
C ILE A 445 9.62 2.52 -7.28
N SER A 446 10.73 3.24 -7.26
CA SER A 446 11.87 2.96 -6.37
C SER A 446 11.45 3.08 -4.90
N ASP A 447 10.69 4.11 -4.53
CA ASP A 447 10.16 4.28 -3.18
C ASP A 447 9.20 3.13 -2.82
N CYS A 448 8.37 2.70 -3.77
CA CYS A 448 7.49 1.54 -3.57
C CYS A 448 8.26 0.23 -3.35
N ALA A 449 9.35 0.03 -4.09
CA ALA A 449 10.24 -1.12 -3.88
C ALA A 449 10.96 -1.03 -2.53
N ALA A 450 11.42 0.16 -2.13
CA ALA A 450 12.07 0.41 -0.86
C ALA A 450 11.13 0.15 0.33
N ASP A 451 9.88 0.60 0.27
CA ASP A 451 8.88 0.37 1.33
C ASP A 451 8.59 -1.12 1.53
N LEU A 452 8.46 -1.87 0.43
CA LEU A 452 8.31 -3.33 0.46
C LEU A 452 9.53 -3.99 1.12
N ALA A 453 10.74 -3.59 0.70
CA ALA A 453 12.00 -4.09 1.23
C ALA A 453 12.17 -3.82 2.74
N VAL A 454 11.87 -2.59 3.18
CA VAL A 454 11.89 -2.20 4.60
C VAL A 454 10.94 -3.08 5.41
N THR A 455 9.71 -3.28 4.91
CA THR A 455 8.70 -4.10 5.59
C THR A 455 9.16 -5.54 5.76
N ILE A 456 9.71 -6.15 4.69
CA ILE A 456 10.22 -7.52 4.73
C ILE A 456 11.41 -7.63 5.70
N ALA A 457 12.42 -6.77 5.55
CA ALA A 457 13.65 -6.82 6.34
C ALA A 457 13.38 -6.60 7.83
N LEU A 458 12.59 -5.58 8.20
CA LEU A 458 12.25 -5.30 9.59
C LEU A 458 11.48 -6.46 10.23
N ALA A 459 10.55 -7.05 9.50
CA ALA A 459 9.75 -8.14 10.05
C ALA A 459 10.54 -9.44 10.22
N LEU A 460 11.44 -9.75 9.27
CA LEU A 460 12.38 -10.85 9.40
C LEU A 460 13.34 -10.62 10.57
N ARG A 461 13.98 -9.45 10.67
CA ARG A 461 14.89 -9.10 11.75
C ARG A 461 14.21 -9.15 13.12
N LYS A 462 13.02 -8.57 13.24
CA LYS A 462 12.22 -8.64 14.47
C LYS A 462 11.98 -10.09 14.90
N ARG A 463 11.68 -10.98 13.94
CA ARG A 463 11.44 -12.40 14.23
C ARG A 463 12.72 -13.18 14.53
N ILE A 464 13.80 -12.89 13.82
CA ILE A 464 15.11 -13.51 14.05
C ILE A 464 15.64 -13.08 15.42
N LEU A 465 15.45 -11.83 15.82
CA LEU A 465 15.94 -11.23 17.07
C LEU A 465 15.01 -11.44 18.27
N SER A 466 13.78 -11.90 18.09
CA SER A 466 12.86 -12.16 19.21
C SER A 466 13.40 -13.22 20.17
N ASP A 467 13.36 -12.94 21.48
CA ASP A 467 13.80 -13.88 22.52
C ASP A 467 13.01 -15.19 22.44
N GLY A 468 13.72 -16.25 22.05
CA GLY A 468 13.18 -17.60 21.94
C GLY A 468 14.33 -18.60 22.06
N GLY A 469 14.06 -19.74 22.71
CA GLY A 469 15.02 -20.83 22.78
C GLY A 469 15.32 -21.40 21.39
N GLY A 470 16.60 -21.60 21.08
CA GLY A 470 17.09 -22.10 19.79
C GLY A 470 18.38 -21.40 19.37
N ASP A 471 19.23 -22.10 18.62
CA ASP A 471 20.46 -21.54 18.04
C ASP A 471 20.13 -20.55 16.90
N GLY A 472 21.06 -19.67 16.54
CA GLY A 472 20.89 -18.64 15.50
C GLY A 472 20.38 -19.18 14.16
N PRO A 473 20.96 -20.27 13.62
CA PRO A 473 20.50 -20.88 12.38
C PRO A 473 19.05 -21.39 12.44
N ASP A 474 18.60 -21.91 13.58
CA ASP A 474 17.23 -22.40 13.75
C ASP A 474 16.21 -21.25 13.74
N ARG A 475 16.56 -20.13 14.38
CA ARG A 475 15.74 -18.91 14.40
C ARG A 475 15.62 -18.30 13.00
N VAL A 476 16.71 -18.26 12.24
CA VAL A 476 16.72 -17.86 10.83
C VAL A 476 15.81 -18.77 10.01
N ASN A 477 16.00 -20.09 10.08
CA ASN A 477 15.17 -21.05 9.35
C ASN A 477 13.67 -20.92 9.68
N ALA A 478 13.32 -20.71 10.95
CA ALA A 478 11.94 -20.49 11.36
C ALA A 478 11.36 -19.19 10.77
N ALA A 479 12.09 -18.08 10.86
CA ALA A 479 11.65 -16.77 10.36
C ALA A 479 11.40 -16.79 8.84
N TYR A 480 12.34 -17.32 8.05
CA TYR A 480 12.18 -17.39 6.59
C TYR A 480 11.08 -18.36 6.18
N ARG A 481 10.93 -19.51 6.86
CA ARG A 481 9.83 -20.46 6.58
C ARG A 481 8.46 -19.85 6.83
N GLU A 482 8.32 -19.07 7.90
CA GLU A 482 7.07 -18.37 8.25
C GLU A 482 6.71 -17.30 7.21
N TRP A 483 7.71 -16.61 6.66
CA TRP A 483 7.52 -15.48 5.75
C TRP A 483 7.37 -15.86 4.27
N ARG A 484 8.03 -16.92 3.80
CA ARG A 484 8.08 -17.31 2.38
C ARG A 484 6.76 -17.84 1.80
N GLY A 485 5.72 -18.01 2.62
CA GLY A 485 4.38 -18.42 2.20
C GLY A 485 3.41 -17.25 2.00
N ALA A 486 2.19 -17.39 2.52
CA ALA A 486 1.09 -16.43 2.32
C ALA A 486 1.35 -15.00 2.87
N ARG A 487 2.39 -14.79 3.69
CA ARG A 487 2.73 -13.45 4.19
C ARG A 487 3.41 -12.60 3.12
N VAL A 488 4.45 -13.12 2.49
CA VAL A 488 5.13 -12.40 1.40
C VAL A 488 4.21 -12.20 0.19
N GLU A 489 3.34 -13.17 -0.12
CA GLU A 489 2.37 -13.06 -1.21
C GLU A 489 1.39 -11.89 -1.01
N ARG A 490 0.88 -11.71 0.21
CA ARG A 490 0.00 -10.58 0.54
C ARG A 490 0.72 -9.24 0.41
N LEU A 491 1.96 -9.14 0.89
CA LEU A 491 2.76 -7.93 0.74
C LEU A 491 3.10 -7.62 -0.72
N CYS A 492 3.43 -8.64 -1.51
CA CYS A 492 3.64 -8.47 -2.96
C CYS A 492 2.36 -8.00 -3.64
N THR A 493 1.20 -8.52 -3.24
CA THR A 493 -0.11 -8.09 -3.76
C THR A 493 -0.37 -6.62 -3.45
N ASP A 494 -0.14 -6.19 -2.21
CA ASP A 494 -0.32 -4.79 -1.80
C ASP A 494 0.65 -3.85 -2.54
N ALA A 495 1.93 -4.25 -2.67
CA ALA A 495 2.94 -3.47 -3.38
C ALA A 495 2.65 -3.39 -4.89
N ALA A 496 2.25 -4.49 -5.53
CA ALA A 496 1.87 -4.51 -6.95
C ALA A 496 0.66 -3.61 -7.21
N ARG A 497 -0.37 -3.69 -6.35
CA ARG A 497 -1.54 -2.80 -6.43
C ARG A 497 -1.15 -1.34 -6.20
N ARG A 498 -0.23 -1.04 -5.29
CA ARG A 498 0.26 0.33 -5.13
C ARG A 498 0.95 0.84 -6.40
N ALA A 499 1.88 0.05 -6.96
CA ALA A 499 2.58 0.41 -8.19
C ALA A 499 1.62 0.59 -9.37
N PHE A 500 0.62 -0.28 -9.49
CA PHE A 500 -0.49 -0.13 -10.44
C PHE A 500 -1.16 1.23 -10.36
N HIS A 501 -1.57 1.66 -9.15
CA HIS A 501 -2.28 2.92 -8.99
C HIS A 501 -1.37 4.14 -9.17
N ILE A 502 -0.06 4.02 -8.92
CA ILE A 502 0.92 5.04 -9.34
C ILE A 502 0.87 5.21 -10.86
N GLY A 503 0.78 4.11 -11.60
CA GLY A 503 0.58 4.10 -13.06
C GLY A 503 -0.74 4.73 -13.49
N VAL A 504 -1.86 4.30 -12.90
CA VAL A 504 -3.19 4.86 -13.18
C VAL A 504 -3.22 6.37 -12.94
N LEU A 505 -2.63 6.83 -11.83
CA LEU A 505 -2.59 8.25 -11.49
C LEU A 505 -1.76 9.06 -12.49
N ALA A 506 -0.62 8.52 -12.92
CA ALA A 506 0.23 9.16 -13.92
C ALA A 506 -0.48 9.28 -15.27
N ALA A 507 -1.18 8.22 -15.71
CA ALA A 507 -2.00 8.21 -16.91
C ALA A 507 -3.19 9.18 -16.82
N SER A 508 -3.79 9.32 -15.64
CA SER A 508 -4.95 10.18 -15.40
C SER A 508 -4.58 11.65 -15.14
N SER A 509 -3.32 12.06 -15.34
CA SER A 509 -2.89 13.44 -15.07
C SER A 509 -3.70 14.44 -15.89
N GLY A 510 -4.34 15.39 -15.20
CA GLY A 510 -5.23 16.38 -15.83
C GLY A 510 -6.66 15.91 -16.07
N GLN A 511 -6.98 14.64 -15.79
CA GLN A 511 -8.33 14.10 -15.78
C GLN A 511 -8.81 13.86 -14.34
N PRO A 512 -10.14 13.89 -14.11
CA PRO A 512 -10.65 13.51 -12.82
C PRO A 512 -10.67 11.98 -12.67
N ILE A 513 -10.50 11.52 -11.45
CA ILE A 513 -10.54 10.12 -11.05
C ILE A 513 -11.67 9.88 -10.05
N ARG A 514 -12.13 8.64 -9.94
CA ARG A 514 -13.10 8.20 -8.94
C ARG A 514 -12.61 6.95 -8.23
N PHE A 515 -12.83 6.90 -6.92
CA PHE A 515 -12.52 5.75 -6.08
C PHE A 515 -13.69 4.75 -6.07
N PHE A 516 -13.36 3.47 -6.19
CA PHE A 516 -14.29 2.36 -6.10
C PHE A 516 -13.85 1.37 -5.01
N ALA A 517 -14.76 1.09 -4.09
CA ALA A 517 -14.57 0.06 -3.08
C ALA A 517 -14.68 -1.33 -3.72
N ALA A 518 -13.83 -2.27 -3.28
CA ALA A 518 -13.89 -3.65 -3.74
C ALA A 518 -15.23 -4.31 -3.35
N PRO A 519 -15.87 -5.08 -4.24
CA PRO A 519 -17.17 -5.70 -3.97
C PRO A 519 -17.09 -6.92 -3.03
N ASN A 520 -15.91 -7.53 -2.90
CA ASN A 520 -15.74 -8.82 -2.22
C ASN A 520 -15.77 -8.73 -0.69
N ASP A 521 -15.44 -7.57 -0.12
CA ASP A 521 -15.40 -7.35 1.33
C ASP A 521 -16.12 -6.04 1.68
N ALA A 522 -16.74 -5.98 2.87
CA ALA A 522 -17.27 -4.73 3.38
C ALA A 522 -16.13 -3.70 3.51
N PRO A 523 -16.20 -2.54 2.84
CA PRO A 523 -15.13 -1.56 2.89
C PRO A 523 -14.94 -1.04 4.32
N CYS A 524 -13.69 -0.85 4.74
CA CYS A 524 -13.42 -0.13 5.98
C CYS A 524 -13.89 1.33 5.86
N ASP A 525 -14.03 2.02 6.99
CA ASP A 525 -14.56 3.39 7.04
C ASP A 525 -13.83 4.35 6.11
N ALA A 526 -12.49 4.26 6.01
CA ALA A 526 -11.70 5.08 5.09
C ALA A 526 -11.99 4.76 3.61
N CYS A 527 -12.07 3.48 3.24
CA CYS A 527 -12.43 3.08 1.87
C CYS A 527 -13.86 3.48 1.50
N ALA A 528 -14.80 3.34 2.44
CA ALA A 528 -16.18 3.72 2.27
C ALA A 528 -16.32 5.25 2.08
N LEU A 529 -15.55 6.00 2.86
CA LEU A 529 -15.52 7.46 2.80
C LEU A 529 -14.93 7.95 1.48
N ASP A 530 -13.81 7.37 1.02
CA ASP A 530 -13.20 7.72 -0.26
C ASP A 530 -14.12 7.36 -1.43
N ALA A 531 -14.77 6.20 -1.40
CA ALA A 531 -15.77 5.80 -2.40
C ALA A 531 -16.99 6.74 -2.44
N ALA A 532 -17.41 7.27 -1.28
CA ALA A 532 -18.52 8.23 -1.18
C ALA A 532 -18.13 9.65 -1.64
N SER A 533 -16.84 9.98 -1.67
CA SER A 533 -16.37 11.33 -2.00
C SER A 533 -16.56 11.74 -3.47
N GLY A 534 -16.91 10.79 -4.35
CA GLY A 534 -17.22 11.03 -5.74
C GLY A 534 -15.99 11.24 -6.62
N VAL A 535 -16.11 12.14 -7.59
CA VAL A 535 -15.09 12.40 -8.62
C VAL A 535 -14.13 13.49 -8.11
N ARG A 536 -12.82 13.29 -8.25
CA ARG A 536 -11.77 14.19 -7.76
C ARG A 536 -10.67 14.39 -8.80
N PRO A 537 -9.95 15.54 -8.82
CA PRO A 537 -8.79 15.71 -9.69
C PRO A 537 -7.69 14.67 -9.39
N ALA A 538 -7.08 14.09 -10.43
CA ALA A 538 -5.94 13.20 -10.26
C ALA A 538 -4.80 13.88 -9.48
N GLY A 539 -4.25 13.17 -8.49
CA GLY A 539 -3.14 13.62 -7.66
C GLY A 539 -3.57 14.34 -6.37
N GLN A 540 -4.84 14.73 -6.24
CA GLN A 540 -5.35 15.24 -4.97
C GLN A 540 -5.68 14.09 -4.02
N SER A 541 -5.34 14.23 -2.74
CA SER A 541 -5.75 13.28 -1.71
C SER A 541 -7.28 13.17 -1.62
N PHE A 542 -7.76 11.94 -1.52
CA PHE A 542 -9.10 11.63 -1.04
C PHE A 542 -9.23 11.99 0.45
N PRO A 543 -10.43 12.04 1.03
CA PRO A 543 -10.55 12.50 2.41
C PRO A 543 -9.94 11.54 3.46
N SER A 544 -9.61 10.29 3.10
CA SER A 544 -8.70 9.45 3.89
C SER A 544 -7.27 9.99 4.03
N GLY A 545 -6.90 11.00 3.24
CA GLY A 545 -5.56 11.59 3.16
C GLY A 545 -4.67 10.99 2.08
N SER A 546 -5.06 9.86 1.48
CA SER A 546 -4.28 9.19 0.43
C SER A 546 -4.73 9.57 -0.98
N PRO A 547 -3.83 9.70 -1.97
CA PRO A 547 -4.19 9.98 -3.36
C PRO A 547 -4.69 8.76 -4.14
N TYR A 548 -4.46 7.55 -3.63
CA TYR A 548 -4.86 6.29 -4.26
C TYR A 548 -4.88 5.13 -3.23
N PRO A 549 -5.59 4.02 -3.51
CA PRO A 549 -5.45 2.77 -2.76
C PRO A 549 -4.15 2.03 -3.12
N PRO A 550 -3.66 1.08 -2.28
CA PRO A 550 -4.28 0.55 -1.06
C PRO A 550 -4.16 1.51 0.14
N LEU A 551 -5.24 1.64 0.93
CA LEU A 551 -5.26 2.48 2.14
C LEU A 551 -4.75 1.76 3.40
N HIS A 552 -4.78 0.42 3.37
CA HIS A 552 -4.32 -0.46 4.44
C HIS A 552 -3.87 -1.78 3.82
N ALA A 553 -3.18 -2.61 4.60
CA ALA A 553 -2.79 -3.95 4.18
C ALA A 553 -4.02 -4.77 3.76
N GLY A 554 -3.94 -5.45 2.62
CA GLY A 554 -5.04 -6.22 2.04
C GLY A 554 -6.14 -5.40 1.35
N CYS A 555 -6.00 -4.08 1.23
CA CYS A 555 -6.98 -3.26 0.51
C CYS A 555 -7.02 -3.64 -0.99
N ALA A 556 -8.20 -4.02 -1.46
CA ALA A 556 -8.43 -4.41 -2.85
C ALA A 556 -9.21 -3.35 -3.64
N CYS A 557 -9.27 -2.10 -3.17
CA CYS A 557 -10.00 -1.02 -3.85
C CYS A 557 -9.24 -0.52 -5.10
N THR A 558 -9.89 0.29 -5.93
CA THR A 558 -9.26 0.85 -7.13
C THR A 558 -9.70 2.28 -7.43
N ILE A 559 -8.93 2.99 -8.25
CA ILE A 559 -9.28 4.30 -8.80
C ILE A 559 -9.32 4.23 -10.32
N ILE A 560 -10.18 5.04 -10.92
CA ILE A 560 -10.44 5.00 -12.37
C ILE A 560 -10.59 6.43 -12.89
N PRO A 561 -9.96 6.78 -14.02
CA PRO A 561 -10.23 8.03 -14.73
C PRO A 561 -11.69 8.09 -15.21
N VAL A 562 -12.31 9.27 -15.12
CA VAL A 562 -13.73 9.51 -15.44
C VAL A 562 -13.91 10.59 -16.48
#